data_AF-A0A1G2QVG6-F1
#
_entry.id   AF-A0A1G2QVG6-F1
#
_cell.length_a   1.000
_cell.length_b   1.000
_cell.length_c   1.000
_cell.angle_alpha   90.00
_cell.angle_beta   90.00
_cell.angle_gamma   90.00
#
_symmetry.space_group_name_H-M   'P 1'
#
loop_
_entity.id
_entity.type
_entity.pdbx_description
1 polymer ?
#
loop_
_entity_poly.entity_id
_entity_poly.type
_entity_poly.pdbx_seq_one_letter_code
_entity_poly.pdbx_strand_id
1 'polypeptide(L)'
;MATIRPAIPQDIEGIMALEVETFGPLGEGAMAHQTMMEKRITLCNQGEYQFFWVAIKQKGVVAYIILQPTSLTQKECTSWGAATDDGTLQKTFDPTGPNLYVVSLAESKRAPIGTTELLLHASAVVWVKRGGLYMFCSRMPGFAKAHRETGIKAEQYWRLTRSDGGPRDPMLRYYWSRSGGGSPLCLLPNGFPPDKESMGHGVFFALHDPYQALHALGQLLHDLGKPKKMSD
;
A
#
# COMPACT_ATOMS: atom_id res chain seq x y z
N MET A 1 9.08 -13.17 -15.27
CA MET A 1 8.93 -12.90 -13.83
C MET A 1 9.60 -11.56 -13.52
N ALA A 2 9.11 -10.80 -12.55
CA ALA A 2 9.80 -9.59 -12.07
C ALA A 2 10.75 -9.97 -10.94
N THR A 3 11.86 -9.25 -10.80
CA THR A 3 12.81 -9.39 -9.69
C THR A 3 12.58 -8.27 -8.69
N ILE A 4 12.45 -8.60 -7.41
CA ILE A 4 12.33 -7.60 -6.34
C ILE A 4 13.69 -7.32 -5.71
N ARG A 5 13.97 -6.05 -5.40
CA ARG A 5 15.18 -5.62 -4.66
C ARG A 5 14.95 -4.26 -4.01
N PRO A 6 15.80 -3.82 -3.06
CA PRO A 6 15.79 -2.45 -2.59
C PRO A 6 15.98 -1.46 -3.75
N ALA A 7 15.30 -0.33 -3.66
CA ALA A 7 15.43 0.78 -4.58
C ALA A 7 16.82 1.41 -4.49
N ILE A 8 17.38 1.81 -5.62
CA ILE A 8 18.64 2.55 -5.71
C ILE A 8 18.42 3.86 -6.46
N PRO A 9 19.31 4.87 -6.33
CA PRO A 9 19.14 6.16 -7.00
C PRO A 9 18.90 6.06 -8.51
N GLN A 10 19.50 5.07 -9.18
CA GLN A 10 19.33 4.84 -10.62
C GLN A 10 17.91 4.39 -11.03
N ASP A 11 17.07 3.99 -10.07
CA ASP A 11 15.68 3.61 -10.34
C ASP A 11 14.74 4.81 -10.50
N ILE A 12 15.21 6.03 -10.18
CA ILE A 12 14.35 7.21 -10.02
C ILE A 12 13.48 7.49 -11.25
N GLU A 13 14.03 7.41 -12.46
CA GLU A 13 13.27 7.65 -13.69
C GLU A 13 12.13 6.62 -13.86
N GLY A 14 12.42 5.35 -13.58
CA GLY A 14 11.43 4.28 -13.64
C GLY A 14 10.35 4.41 -12.58
N ILE A 15 10.73 4.82 -11.36
CA ILE A 15 9.79 5.09 -10.27
C ILE A 15 8.89 6.26 -10.62
N MET A 16 9.44 7.35 -11.16
CA MET A 16 8.67 8.54 -11.52
C MET A 16 7.71 8.29 -12.68
N ALA A 17 8.12 7.50 -13.68
CA ALA A 17 7.21 7.06 -14.73
C ALA A 17 6.02 6.26 -14.17
N LEU A 18 6.27 5.42 -13.15
CA LEU A 18 5.23 4.65 -12.49
C LEU A 18 4.32 5.51 -11.57
N GLU A 19 4.87 6.51 -10.89
CA GLU A 19 4.10 7.51 -10.13
C GLU A 19 3.09 8.24 -11.03
N VAL A 20 3.53 8.67 -12.22
CA VAL A 20 2.65 9.30 -13.22
C VAL A 20 1.57 8.31 -13.69
N GLU A 21 1.94 7.07 -14.00
CA GLU A 21 0.98 6.04 -14.46
C GLU A 21 -0.09 5.75 -13.40
N THR A 22 0.31 5.65 -12.12
CA THR A 22 -0.53 5.16 -11.03
C THR A 22 -1.35 6.27 -10.39
N PHE A 23 -0.71 7.40 -10.07
CA PHE A 23 -1.30 8.48 -9.27
C PHE A 23 -1.63 9.72 -10.10
N GLY A 24 -1.05 9.90 -11.29
CA GLY A 24 -1.40 10.99 -12.20
C GLY A 24 -2.90 11.13 -12.49
N PRO A 25 -3.65 10.03 -12.72
CA PRO A 25 -5.10 10.10 -12.89
C PRO A 25 -5.89 10.64 -11.67
N LEU A 26 -5.29 10.63 -10.47
CA LEU A 26 -5.90 11.17 -9.25
C LEU A 26 -5.66 12.69 -9.09
N GLY A 27 -4.72 13.24 -9.87
CA GLY A 27 -4.35 14.66 -9.85
C GLY A 27 -2.98 14.92 -9.23
N GLU A 28 -2.44 16.13 -9.45
CA GLU A 28 -1.08 16.51 -9.06
C GLU A 28 -0.79 16.32 -7.56
N GLY A 29 -1.78 16.57 -6.70
CA GLY A 29 -1.64 16.41 -5.25
C GLY A 29 -1.55 14.95 -4.77
N ALA A 30 -1.77 13.96 -5.64
CA ALA A 30 -1.64 12.54 -5.31
C ALA A 30 -0.26 11.97 -5.62
N MET A 31 0.53 12.66 -6.44
CA MET A 31 1.85 12.18 -6.89
C MET A 31 2.95 12.69 -5.97
N ALA A 32 3.96 11.86 -5.75
CA ALA A 32 5.22 12.35 -5.20
C ALA A 32 6.04 13.05 -6.30
N HIS A 33 6.72 14.15 -5.96
CA HIS A 33 7.69 14.78 -6.86
C HIS A 33 9.04 14.05 -6.83
N GLN A 34 9.84 14.19 -7.88
CA GLN A 34 11.13 13.49 -8.02
C GLN A 34 12.06 13.70 -6.83
N THR A 35 12.24 14.95 -6.38
CA THR A 35 13.12 15.27 -5.25
C THR A 35 12.65 14.63 -3.94
N MET A 36 11.35 14.46 -3.75
CA MET A 36 10.78 13.73 -2.61
C MET A 36 11.13 12.25 -2.71
N MET A 37 11.02 11.67 -3.90
CA MET A 37 11.31 10.26 -4.11
C MET A 37 12.80 9.92 -3.98
N GLU A 38 13.70 10.78 -4.47
CA GLU A 38 15.15 10.65 -4.27
C GLU A 38 15.52 10.64 -2.78
N LYS A 39 14.89 11.53 -1.99
CA LYS A 39 15.04 11.56 -0.53
C LYS A 39 14.53 10.28 0.11
N ARG A 40 13.38 9.75 -0.32
CA ARG A 40 12.83 8.48 0.19
C ARG A 40 13.76 7.31 -0.12
N ILE A 41 14.29 7.19 -1.33
CA ILE A 41 15.25 6.13 -1.69
C ILE A 41 16.44 6.17 -0.72
N THR A 42 16.99 7.36 -0.49
CA THR A 42 18.13 7.55 0.39
C THR A 42 17.78 7.21 1.85
N LEU A 43 16.70 7.78 2.37
CA LEU A 43 16.28 7.63 3.78
C LEU A 43 15.84 6.20 4.12
N CYS A 44 15.04 5.58 3.26
CA CYS A 44 14.40 4.29 3.52
C CYS A 44 15.33 3.08 3.36
N ASN A 45 16.49 3.27 2.73
CA ASN A 45 17.45 2.19 2.48
C ASN A 45 18.78 2.41 3.21
N GLN A 46 18.78 3.26 4.23
CA GLN A 46 19.87 3.42 5.20
C GLN A 46 19.73 2.43 6.36
N GLY A 47 20.81 1.70 6.65
CA GLY A 47 20.92 0.84 7.82
C GLY A 47 20.63 -0.64 7.55
N GLU A 48 20.27 -1.36 8.61
CA GLU A 48 20.11 -2.81 8.60
C GLU A 48 18.90 -3.27 7.76
N TYR A 49 17.81 -2.51 7.82
CA TYR A 49 16.55 -2.82 7.13
C TYR A 49 16.38 -1.95 5.90
N GLN A 50 15.68 -2.50 4.92
CA GLN A 50 15.35 -1.84 3.66
C GLN A 50 13.84 -1.61 3.62
N PHE A 51 13.43 -0.36 3.41
CA PHE A 51 12.02 0.04 3.48
C PHE A 51 11.46 0.50 2.15
N PHE A 52 12.30 0.66 1.12
CA PHE A 52 11.84 0.99 -0.22
C PHE A 52 12.28 -0.10 -1.20
N TRP A 53 11.30 -0.87 -1.68
CA TRP A 53 11.51 -1.99 -2.60
C TRP A 53 10.92 -1.68 -3.96
N VAL A 54 11.61 -2.10 -5.02
CA VAL A 54 11.16 -2.03 -6.40
C VAL A 54 11.06 -3.43 -7.00
N ALA A 55 10.14 -3.61 -7.93
CA ALA A 55 10.09 -4.77 -8.83
C ALA A 55 10.58 -4.37 -10.22
N ILE A 56 11.51 -5.14 -10.76
CA ILE A 56 12.17 -4.88 -12.05
C ILE A 56 11.77 -5.95 -13.07
N LYS A 57 11.40 -5.53 -14.29
CA LYS A 57 11.19 -6.40 -15.45
C LYS A 57 11.82 -5.75 -16.68
N GLN A 58 12.59 -6.53 -17.45
CA GLN A 58 13.27 -6.05 -18.68
C GLN A 58 14.03 -4.72 -18.46
N LYS A 59 14.70 -4.59 -17.30
CA LYS A 59 15.45 -3.40 -16.86
C LYS A 59 14.61 -2.15 -16.51
N GLY A 60 13.28 -2.23 -16.53
CA GLY A 60 12.39 -1.16 -16.06
C GLY A 60 11.76 -1.47 -14.70
N VAL A 61 11.55 -0.43 -13.89
CA VAL A 61 10.71 -0.50 -12.69
C VAL A 61 9.26 -0.71 -13.13
N VAL A 62 8.60 -1.73 -12.58
CA VAL A 62 7.20 -2.06 -12.88
C VAL A 62 6.30 -2.04 -11.65
N ALA A 63 6.86 -1.99 -10.45
CA ALA A 63 6.12 -1.79 -9.21
C ALA A 63 7.07 -1.29 -8.11
N TYR A 64 6.54 -0.67 -7.06
CA TYR A 64 7.29 -0.42 -5.83
C TYR A 64 6.40 -0.38 -4.59
N ILE A 65 7.02 -0.57 -3.43
CA ILE A 65 6.43 -0.32 -2.11
C ILE A 65 7.39 0.52 -1.28
N ILE A 66 6.85 1.50 -0.56
CA ILE A 66 7.58 2.34 0.39
C ILE A 66 6.96 2.15 1.76
N LEU A 67 7.78 1.73 2.71
CA LEU A 67 7.47 1.67 4.12
C LEU A 67 8.20 2.82 4.83
N GLN A 68 7.67 3.24 5.96
CA GLN A 68 8.42 4.03 6.94
C GLN A 68 8.34 3.33 8.29
N PRO A 69 9.47 3.11 8.98
CA PRO A 69 9.45 2.83 10.41
C PRO A 69 9.03 4.09 11.16
N THR A 70 8.21 3.93 12.19
CA THR A 70 7.60 5.05 12.91
C THR A 70 7.23 4.70 14.36
N SER A 71 7.24 5.72 15.20
CA SER A 71 6.71 5.66 16.58
C SER A 71 5.25 6.11 16.69
N LEU A 72 4.62 6.49 15.58
CA LEU A 72 3.20 6.85 15.55
C LEU A 72 2.31 5.71 16.06
N THR A 73 1.34 6.07 16.88
CA THR A 73 0.24 5.20 17.28
C THR A 73 -0.91 5.26 16.28
N GLN A 74 -1.82 4.29 16.37
CA GLN A 74 -3.05 4.25 15.56
C GLN A 74 -3.87 5.55 15.65
N LYS A 75 -3.87 6.22 16.81
CA LYS A 75 -4.65 7.44 17.04
C LYS A 75 -4.07 8.67 16.33
N GLU A 76 -2.77 8.67 16.08
CA GLU A 76 -2.07 9.79 15.44
C GLU A 76 -2.19 9.73 13.90
N CYS A 77 -2.41 8.53 13.35
CA CYS A 77 -2.66 8.30 11.92
C CYS A 77 -4.06 8.76 11.47
N THR A 78 -4.35 10.05 11.58
CA THR A 78 -5.65 10.66 11.24
C THR A 78 -5.87 10.87 9.74
N SER A 79 -4.79 10.93 8.97
CA SER A 79 -4.79 11.00 7.50
C SER A 79 -3.47 10.45 6.95
N TRP A 80 -3.41 10.22 5.63
CA TRP A 80 -2.15 9.89 4.96
C TRP A 80 -1.11 10.99 5.17
N GLY A 81 -1.52 12.26 5.05
CA GLY A 81 -0.63 13.41 5.25
C GLY A 81 -0.08 13.48 6.68
N ALA A 82 -0.95 13.31 7.68
CA ALA A 82 -0.55 13.30 9.09
C ALA A 82 0.42 12.15 9.42
N ALA A 83 0.21 10.98 8.81
CA ALA A 83 1.08 9.83 9.04
C ALA A 83 2.43 9.91 8.32
N THR A 84 2.54 10.69 7.23
CA THR A 84 3.71 10.66 6.33
C THR A 84 4.39 12.02 6.15
N ASP A 85 3.98 13.04 6.90
CA ASP A 85 4.37 14.44 6.67
C ASP A 85 4.13 14.86 5.21
N ASP A 86 2.93 14.60 4.71
CA ASP A 86 2.55 14.78 3.29
C ASP A 86 3.54 14.11 2.33
N GLY A 87 3.98 12.91 2.74
CA GLY A 87 4.92 12.08 2.01
C GLY A 87 6.39 12.48 2.16
N THR A 88 6.74 13.53 2.91
CA THR A 88 8.13 13.95 3.10
C THR A 88 8.89 13.10 4.12
N LEU A 89 8.18 12.46 5.05
CA LEU A 89 8.70 11.60 6.12
C LEU A 89 9.68 12.30 7.08
N GLN A 90 9.66 13.63 7.16
CA GLN A 90 10.69 14.39 7.90
C GLN A 90 10.56 14.28 9.43
N LYS A 91 9.34 14.14 9.95
CA LYS A 91 9.05 14.12 11.39
C LYS A 91 8.58 12.74 11.85
N THR A 92 7.94 12.01 10.95
CA THR A 92 7.26 10.74 11.24
C THR A 92 8.13 9.51 11.00
N PHE A 93 9.23 9.66 10.25
CA PHE A 93 10.23 8.61 10.09
C PHE A 93 11.07 8.46 11.35
N ASP A 94 10.98 7.30 11.97
CA ASP A 94 11.78 6.91 13.13
C ASP A 94 12.36 5.51 12.87
N PRO A 95 13.66 5.39 12.54
CA PRO A 95 14.28 4.10 12.25
C PRO A 95 14.26 3.13 13.43
N THR A 96 14.05 3.62 14.65
CA THR A 96 13.92 2.82 15.88
C THR A 96 12.46 2.56 16.28
N GLY A 97 11.52 3.21 15.60
CA GLY A 97 10.10 3.10 15.88
C GLY A 97 9.58 1.67 15.68
N PRO A 98 8.70 1.18 16.57
CA PRO A 98 8.25 -0.21 16.55
C PRO A 98 7.29 -0.52 15.40
N ASN A 99 6.61 0.49 14.84
CA ASN A 99 5.57 0.30 13.84
C ASN A 99 6.10 0.56 12.42
N LEU A 100 5.43 -0.04 11.44
CA LEU A 100 5.64 0.22 10.02
C LEU A 100 4.39 0.86 9.43
N TYR A 101 4.57 1.95 8.68
CA TYR A 101 3.49 2.56 7.90
C TYR A 101 3.79 2.45 6.40
N VAL A 102 2.83 1.96 5.60
CA VAL A 102 2.97 1.92 4.14
C VAL A 102 2.67 3.31 3.58
N VAL A 103 3.71 3.95 3.06
CA VAL A 103 3.63 5.31 2.50
C VAL A 103 3.00 5.27 1.11
N SER A 104 3.42 4.32 0.27
CA SER A 104 2.92 4.17 -1.10
C SER A 104 3.13 2.76 -1.63
N LEU A 105 2.24 2.32 -2.51
CA LEU A 105 2.29 1.07 -3.26
C LEU A 105 1.79 1.35 -4.67
N ALA A 106 2.60 1.05 -5.67
CA ALA A 106 2.27 1.25 -7.07
C ALA A 106 2.66 0.06 -7.92
N GLU A 107 1.87 -0.22 -8.95
CA GLU A 107 2.09 -1.31 -9.91
C GLU A 107 1.65 -0.87 -11.31
N SER A 108 2.53 -1.08 -12.29
CA SER A 108 2.24 -0.82 -13.70
C SER A 108 1.29 -1.90 -14.22
N LYS A 109 0.43 -1.53 -15.18
CA LYS A 109 -0.40 -2.51 -15.92
C LYS A 109 0.42 -3.56 -16.67
N ARG A 110 1.72 -3.31 -16.87
CA ARG A 110 2.67 -4.22 -17.54
C ARG A 110 3.38 -5.17 -16.58
N ALA A 111 3.17 -5.01 -15.27
CA ALA A 111 3.73 -5.88 -14.25
C ALA A 111 3.22 -7.32 -14.44
N PRO A 112 4.08 -8.34 -14.29
CA PRO A 112 3.63 -9.71 -14.22
C PRO A 112 2.63 -9.91 -13.07
N ILE A 113 1.70 -10.85 -13.24
CA ILE A 113 0.82 -11.30 -12.15
C ILE A 113 1.68 -11.73 -10.96
N GLY A 114 1.28 -11.34 -9.75
CA GLY A 114 2.00 -11.65 -8.50
C GLY A 114 3.06 -10.62 -8.10
N THR A 115 3.29 -9.57 -8.90
CA THR A 115 4.35 -8.58 -8.61
C THR A 115 4.07 -7.82 -7.32
N THR A 116 2.85 -7.32 -7.13
CA THR A 116 2.49 -6.65 -5.87
C THR A 116 2.53 -7.60 -4.68
N GLU A 117 2.10 -8.86 -4.83
CA GLU A 117 2.19 -9.86 -3.76
C GLU A 117 3.63 -10.13 -3.34
N LEU A 118 4.58 -10.13 -4.27
CA LEU A 118 6.01 -10.25 -3.96
C LEU A 118 6.53 -9.04 -3.17
N LEU A 119 6.10 -7.82 -3.50
CA LEU A 119 6.46 -6.61 -2.76
C LEU A 119 5.86 -6.60 -1.34
N LEU A 120 4.58 -6.98 -1.22
CA LEU A 120 3.91 -7.14 0.09
C LEU A 120 4.53 -8.27 0.91
N HIS A 121 5.01 -9.34 0.28
CA HIS A 121 5.74 -10.38 0.97
C HIS A 121 7.07 -9.84 1.52
N ALA A 122 7.82 -9.08 0.72
CA ALA A 122 9.05 -8.44 1.21
C ALA A 122 8.77 -7.48 2.38
N SER A 123 7.69 -6.69 2.32
CA SER A 123 7.32 -5.81 3.44
C SER A 123 6.88 -6.58 4.69
N ALA A 124 6.15 -7.69 4.54
CA ALA A 124 5.76 -8.55 5.65
C ALA A 124 6.97 -9.25 6.30
N VAL A 125 7.99 -9.61 5.53
CA VAL A 125 9.26 -10.13 6.09
C VAL A 125 9.96 -9.07 6.96
N VAL A 126 9.97 -7.81 6.51
CA VAL A 126 10.49 -6.70 7.35
C VAL A 126 9.64 -6.52 8.60
N TRP A 127 8.32 -6.63 8.48
CA TRP A 127 7.40 -6.57 9.61
C TRP A 127 7.63 -7.67 10.64
N VAL A 128 7.82 -8.93 10.23
CA VAL A 128 8.17 -10.03 11.16
C VAL A 128 9.42 -9.71 11.97
N LYS A 129 10.46 -9.17 11.32
CA LYS A 129 11.73 -8.90 11.99
C LYS A 129 11.64 -7.74 12.99
N ARG A 130 10.79 -6.75 12.71
CA ARG A 130 10.66 -5.54 13.55
C ARG A 130 9.55 -5.64 14.59
N GLY A 131 8.52 -6.43 14.33
CA GLY A 131 7.31 -6.49 15.17
C GLY A 131 6.44 -5.25 15.03
N GLY A 132 5.66 -4.97 16.08
CA GLY A 132 4.74 -3.82 16.13
C GLY A 132 3.58 -3.90 15.14
N LEU A 133 3.00 -2.74 14.82
CA LEU A 133 1.87 -2.63 13.91
C LEU A 133 2.30 -2.38 12.46
N TYR A 134 1.56 -2.95 11.52
CA TYR A 134 1.64 -2.63 10.10
C TYR A 134 0.43 -1.81 9.67
N MET A 135 0.67 -0.54 9.40
CA MET A 135 -0.36 0.49 9.28
C MET A 135 -0.40 1.07 7.87
N PHE A 136 -1.58 1.45 7.39
CA PHE A 136 -1.72 2.20 6.14
C PHE A 136 -3.10 2.81 6.00
N CYS A 137 -3.17 3.87 5.19
CA CYS A 137 -4.42 4.46 4.72
C CYS A 137 -4.75 3.87 3.34
N SER A 138 -5.86 3.14 3.24
CA SER A 138 -6.38 2.65 1.97
C SER A 138 -7.42 3.62 1.41
N ARG A 139 -7.44 3.71 0.08
CA ARG A 139 -8.57 4.28 -0.68
C ARG A 139 -9.77 3.32 -0.64
N MET A 140 -10.95 3.84 -0.97
CA MET A 140 -12.20 3.09 -1.19
C MET A 140 -12.90 3.54 -2.49
N PRO A 141 -12.31 3.25 -3.66
CA PRO A 141 -12.68 3.87 -4.93
C PRO A 141 -14.11 3.57 -5.43
N GLY A 142 -14.81 2.59 -4.84
CA GLY A 142 -16.22 2.37 -5.17
C GLY A 142 -17.18 3.37 -4.52
N PHE A 143 -16.72 4.19 -3.55
CA PHE A 143 -17.59 5.00 -2.71
C PHE A 143 -18.34 6.08 -3.49
N ALA A 144 -17.66 6.91 -4.29
CA ALA A 144 -18.32 8.01 -5.00
C ALA A 144 -19.46 7.52 -5.91
N LYS A 145 -19.28 6.37 -6.56
CA LYS A 145 -20.32 5.74 -7.37
C LYS A 145 -21.50 5.31 -6.50
N ALA A 146 -21.24 4.55 -5.43
CA ALA A 146 -22.29 4.06 -4.53
C ALA A 146 -23.07 5.21 -3.87
N HIS A 147 -22.38 6.29 -3.48
CA HIS A 147 -22.99 7.48 -2.91
C HIS A 147 -23.94 8.15 -3.91
N ARG A 148 -23.52 8.35 -5.17
CA ARG A 148 -24.41 8.91 -6.21
C ARG A 148 -25.64 8.05 -6.49
N GLU A 149 -25.49 6.73 -6.45
CA GLU A 149 -26.56 5.80 -6.80
C GLU A 149 -27.58 5.59 -5.66
N THR A 150 -27.14 5.70 -4.40
CA THR A 150 -27.95 5.25 -3.25
C THR A 150 -28.05 6.27 -2.12
N GLY A 151 -27.22 7.32 -2.12
CA GLY A 151 -27.07 8.25 -1.00
C GLY A 151 -26.36 7.68 0.23
N ILE A 152 -25.78 6.46 0.15
CA ILE A 152 -25.06 5.85 1.27
C ILE A 152 -23.93 6.76 1.76
N LYS A 153 -23.80 6.90 3.09
CA LYS A 153 -22.75 7.70 3.71
C LYS A 153 -21.44 6.94 3.81
N ALA A 154 -20.31 7.66 3.86
CA ALA A 154 -18.97 7.06 3.96
C ALA A 154 -18.89 6.09 5.13
N GLU A 155 -19.40 6.49 6.30
CA GLU A 155 -19.40 5.72 7.56
C GLU A 155 -20.12 4.37 7.46
N GLN A 156 -21.08 4.27 6.53
CA GLN A 156 -21.82 3.04 6.25
C GLN A 156 -21.14 2.23 5.14
N TYR A 157 -20.66 2.91 4.09
CA TYR A 157 -20.10 2.25 2.90
C TYR A 157 -18.88 1.38 3.20
N TRP A 158 -17.89 1.90 3.92
CA TRP A 158 -16.65 1.14 4.18
C TRP A 158 -16.88 -0.13 5.01
N ARG A 159 -18.01 -0.19 5.74
CA ARG A 159 -18.44 -1.33 6.57
C ARG A 159 -19.26 -2.35 5.79
N LEU A 160 -19.60 -2.11 4.53
CA LEU A 160 -20.31 -3.09 3.71
C LEU A 160 -19.43 -4.32 3.51
N THR A 161 -20.00 -5.49 3.77
CA THR A 161 -19.34 -6.78 3.62
C THR A 161 -20.00 -7.62 2.53
N ARG A 162 -19.25 -8.62 2.05
CA ARG A 162 -19.74 -9.70 1.19
C ARG A 162 -20.21 -10.88 2.05
N SER A 163 -20.81 -11.88 1.43
CA SER A 163 -21.28 -13.09 2.11
C SER A 163 -20.18 -13.87 2.83
N ASP A 164 -18.93 -13.73 2.41
CA ASP A 164 -17.75 -14.35 3.04
C ASP A 164 -17.14 -13.48 4.16
N GLY A 165 -17.81 -12.39 4.56
CA GLY A 165 -17.41 -11.51 5.64
C GLY A 165 -16.39 -10.44 5.27
N GLY A 166 -15.69 -10.53 4.13
CA GLY A 166 -14.72 -9.51 3.76
C GLY A 166 -15.35 -8.23 3.16
N PRO A 167 -14.59 -7.13 3.04
CA PRO A 167 -15.11 -5.86 2.56
C PRO A 167 -15.73 -5.93 1.17
N ARG A 168 -16.76 -5.13 0.91
CA ARG A 168 -17.39 -5.01 -0.40
C ARG A 168 -16.59 -4.12 -1.35
N ASP A 169 -15.96 -3.07 -0.84
CA ASP A 169 -15.10 -2.20 -1.65
C ASP A 169 -13.88 -3.00 -2.17
N PRO A 170 -13.57 -2.91 -3.47
CA PRO A 170 -12.54 -3.73 -4.08
C PRO A 170 -11.14 -3.49 -3.51
N MET A 171 -10.80 -2.25 -3.13
CA MET A 171 -9.46 -1.95 -2.60
C MET A 171 -9.33 -2.40 -1.15
N LEU A 172 -10.36 -2.19 -0.33
CA LEU A 172 -10.38 -2.73 1.04
C LEU A 172 -10.31 -4.26 1.02
N ARG A 173 -11.02 -4.89 0.08
CA ARG A 173 -10.99 -6.34 -0.11
C ARG A 173 -9.61 -6.84 -0.54
N TYR A 174 -8.94 -6.09 -1.42
CA TYR A 174 -7.60 -6.39 -1.90
C TYR A 174 -6.63 -6.56 -0.72
N TYR A 175 -6.62 -5.60 0.20
CA TYR A 175 -5.76 -5.67 1.38
C TYR A 175 -6.22 -6.73 2.38
N TRP A 176 -7.53 -6.83 2.62
CA TRP A 176 -8.09 -7.85 3.52
C TRP A 176 -7.68 -9.28 3.14
N SER A 177 -7.71 -9.64 1.85
CA SER A 177 -7.29 -10.98 1.43
C SER A 177 -5.78 -11.22 1.57
N ARG A 178 -4.97 -10.17 1.44
CA ARG A 178 -3.50 -10.22 1.53
C ARG A 178 -2.98 -10.14 2.96
N SER A 179 -3.80 -9.70 3.89
CA SER A 179 -3.54 -9.73 5.33
C SER A 179 -4.11 -10.97 6.02
N GLY A 180 -4.65 -11.94 5.26
CA GLY A 180 -5.27 -13.15 5.81
C GLY A 180 -6.55 -12.88 6.59
N GLY A 181 -7.27 -11.80 6.24
CA GLY A 181 -8.53 -11.42 6.87
C GLY A 181 -8.42 -10.25 7.84
N GLY A 182 -7.27 -9.58 7.90
CA GLY A 182 -7.09 -8.38 8.71
C GLY A 182 -8.05 -7.26 8.31
N SER A 183 -8.94 -6.88 9.23
CA SER A 183 -10.03 -5.94 8.96
C SER A 183 -9.58 -4.48 9.02
N PRO A 184 -10.20 -3.59 8.21
CA PRO A 184 -10.07 -2.15 8.38
C PRO A 184 -10.56 -1.72 9.77
N LEU A 185 -9.86 -0.76 10.39
CA LEU A 185 -10.12 -0.33 11.76
C LEU A 185 -11.15 0.81 11.82
N CYS A 186 -10.94 1.86 11.02
CA CYS A 186 -11.81 3.04 11.02
C CYS A 186 -11.80 3.79 9.69
N LEU A 187 -12.82 4.61 9.50
CA LEU A 187 -12.84 5.65 8.47
C LEU A 187 -11.93 6.81 8.89
N LEU A 188 -11.19 7.36 7.94
CA LEU A 188 -10.44 8.60 8.07
C LEU A 188 -11.16 9.68 7.23
N PRO A 189 -11.95 10.57 7.86
CA PRO A 189 -12.49 11.74 7.18
C PRO A 189 -11.36 12.59 6.59
N ASN A 190 -11.43 12.91 5.30
CA ASN A 190 -10.33 13.58 4.58
C ASN A 190 -8.98 12.84 4.69
N GLY A 191 -9.02 11.51 4.80
CA GLY A 191 -7.83 10.67 4.95
C GLY A 191 -6.88 10.72 3.76
N PHE A 192 -7.38 11.01 2.55
CA PHE A 192 -6.57 11.22 1.35
C PHE A 192 -7.31 12.15 0.35
N PRO A 193 -7.26 13.49 0.58
CA PRO A 193 -8.06 14.47 -0.17
C PRO A 193 -7.96 14.42 -1.71
N PRO A 194 -6.80 14.09 -2.33
CA PRO A 194 -6.71 14.01 -3.78
C PRO A 194 -7.64 12.97 -4.42
N ASP A 195 -8.03 11.92 -3.69
CA ASP A 195 -8.81 10.82 -4.26
C ASP A 195 -10.32 11.15 -4.36
N LYS A 196 -10.71 11.60 -5.54
CA LYS A 196 -12.11 11.93 -5.87
C LYS A 196 -13.04 10.71 -5.85
N GLU A 197 -12.53 9.50 -6.11
CA GLU A 197 -13.35 8.28 -6.11
C GLU A 197 -13.73 7.83 -4.69
N SER A 198 -12.88 8.14 -3.71
CA SER A 198 -13.19 8.00 -2.29
C SER A 198 -13.77 9.27 -1.68
N MET A 199 -14.05 10.31 -2.49
CA MET A 199 -14.47 11.64 -2.03
C MET A 199 -13.55 12.22 -0.93
N GLY A 200 -12.24 11.99 -1.06
CA GLY A 200 -11.22 12.45 -0.12
C GLY A 200 -11.06 11.61 1.15
N HIS A 201 -11.97 10.68 1.42
CA HIS A 201 -11.90 9.80 2.58
C HIS A 201 -10.85 8.69 2.40
N GLY A 202 -10.30 8.22 3.51
CA GLY A 202 -9.47 7.01 3.57
C GLY A 202 -10.03 6.02 4.57
N VAL A 203 -9.53 4.78 4.55
CA VAL A 203 -9.85 3.74 5.54
C VAL A 203 -8.54 3.23 6.12
N PHE A 204 -8.43 3.30 7.44
CA PHE A 204 -7.22 2.94 8.14
C PHE A 204 -7.16 1.45 8.43
N PHE A 205 -6.00 0.86 8.16
CA PHE A 205 -5.64 -0.48 8.63
C PHE A 205 -4.52 -0.34 9.65
N ALA A 206 -4.59 -1.15 10.70
CA ALA A 206 -3.51 -1.36 11.65
C ALA A 206 -3.47 -2.85 12.02
N LEU A 207 -2.63 -3.58 11.30
CA LEU A 207 -2.49 -5.02 11.42
C LEU A 207 -1.47 -5.37 12.51
N HIS A 208 -1.67 -6.50 13.17
CA HIS A 208 -0.82 -6.95 14.30
C HIS A 208 -0.30 -8.39 14.13
N ASP A 209 -0.77 -9.13 13.13
CA ASP A 209 -0.35 -10.52 12.88
C ASP A 209 0.47 -10.63 11.57
N PRO A 210 1.80 -10.49 11.64
CA PRO A 210 2.66 -10.58 10.46
C PRO A 210 2.72 -12.00 9.89
N TYR A 211 2.54 -13.04 10.70
CA TYR A 211 2.62 -14.42 10.26
C TYR A 211 1.37 -14.83 9.46
N GLN A 212 0.19 -14.38 9.90
CA GLN A 212 -1.04 -14.54 9.13
C GLN A 212 -0.95 -13.85 7.77
N ALA A 213 -0.42 -12.63 7.71
CA ALA A 213 -0.19 -11.92 6.45
C ALA A 213 0.80 -12.66 5.53
N LEU A 214 1.92 -13.15 6.08
CA LEU A 214 2.89 -13.95 5.31
C LEU A 214 2.27 -15.24 4.75
N HIS A 215 1.48 -15.97 5.55
CA HIS A 215 0.81 -17.17 5.09
C HIS A 215 -0.19 -16.87 3.97
N ALA A 216 -0.98 -15.81 4.11
CA ALA A 216 -1.93 -15.40 3.07
C ALA A 216 -1.22 -15.04 1.76
N LEU A 217 -0.14 -14.26 1.84
CA LEU A 217 0.68 -13.90 0.67
C LEU A 217 1.37 -15.13 0.05
N GLY A 218 1.91 -16.03 0.88
CA GLY A 218 2.52 -17.27 0.42
C GLY A 218 1.53 -18.17 -0.33
N GLN A 219 0.30 -18.31 0.18
CA GLN A 219 -0.77 -19.05 -0.48
C GLN A 219 -1.14 -18.42 -1.82
N LEU A 220 -1.31 -17.10 -1.87
CA LEU A 220 -1.60 -16.37 -3.11
C LEU A 220 -0.49 -16.57 -4.14
N LEU A 221 0.78 -16.39 -3.76
CA LEU A 221 1.93 -16.59 -4.64
C LEU A 221 2.01 -18.04 -5.14
N HIS A 222 1.75 -19.02 -4.27
CA HIS A 222 1.71 -20.43 -4.66
C HIS A 222 0.61 -20.70 -5.70
N ASP A 223 -0.60 -20.18 -5.49
CA ASP A 223 -1.72 -20.37 -6.40
C ASP A 223 -1.51 -19.67 -7.75
N LEU A 224 -0.87 -18.50 -7.75
CA LEU A 224 -0.48 -17.79 -8.98
C LEU A 224 0.58 -18.54 -9.79
N GLY A 225 1.42 -19.35 -9.13
CA GLY A 225 2.43 -20.18 -9.78
C GLY A 225 1.90 -21.47 -10.40
N LYS A 226 0.65 -21.85 -10.11
CA LYS A 226 0.04 -23.06 -10.69
C LYS A 226 -0.24 -22.84 -12.18
N PRO A 227 0.07 -23.83 -13.05
CA PRO A 227 -0.38 -23.77 -14.43
C PRO A 227 -1.90 -23.69 -14.43
N LYS A 228 -2.46 -22.70 -15.14
CA LYS A 228 -3.90 -22.67 -15.39
C LYS A 228 -4.25 -23.97 -16.11
N LYS A 229 -5.13 -24.79 -15.51
CA LYS A 229 -5.74 -25.89 -16.25
C LYS A 229 -6.36 -25.28 -17.50
N MET A 230 -5.89 -25.68 -18.68
CA MET A 230 -6.60 -25.37 -19.90
C MET A 230 -7.96 -26.03 -19.75
N SER A 231 -9.00 -25.24 -19.62
CA SER A 231 -10.36 -25.71 -19.82
C SER A 231 -10.48 -26.03 -21.30
N ASP A 232 -10.69 -27.31 -21.60
CA ASP A 232 -11.10 -27.80 -22.92
C ASP A 232 -12.43 -27.19 -23.37
#